data_AF-A0A923V082-F1
#
_entry.id   AF-A0A923V082-F1
#
_cell.length_a   1.000
_cell.length_b   1.000
_cell.length_c   1.000
_cell.angle_alpha   90.00
_cell.angle_beta   90.00
_cell.angle_gamma   90.00
#
_symmetry.space_group_name_H-M   'P 1'
#
loop_
_entity.id
_entity.type
_entity.pdbx_description
1 polymer ?
#
loop_
_entity_poly.entity_id
_entity_poly.type
_entity_poly.pdbx_seq_one_letter_code
_entity_poly.pdbx_strand_id
1 'polypeptide(L)'
;MSKPIKIKNALISVYYKDGLAPLIEYLAKNGVQLFSTGGTEQFIKDLNLPVTAVEDLTGYPSILGGRVKTLHPKVFGGILNRRSLVEDREQIAEYEIPEIDLVIVDLYPFEETVANGGAEADVVEKIDIGGISLIRAAAKNFNDVVVLASKDDYEVLLSHLEAQDCATTITQRKDFAKKAFHISSHYDTAIFNYFNTEAPLQVFKQSLSRVKTLRYGENPHQQGYFYGDLDAMFSKLNGKELSY
;
A
#
# COMPACT_ATOMS: atom_id res chain seq x y z
N MET A 1 -15.01 19.62 -10.23
CA MET A 1 -14.13 19.05 -9.20
C MET A 1 -14.77 17.75 -8.72
N SER A 2 -14.00 16.66 -8.61
CA SER A 2 -14.50 15.38 -8.10
C SER A 2 -15.10 15.56 -6.71
N LYS A 3 -16.27 14.98 -6.46
CA LYS A 3 -16.93 15.03 -5.13
C LYS A 3 -16.09 14.25 -4.09
N PRO A 4 -16.21 14.60 -2.79
CA PRO A 4 -15.72 13.75 -1.72
C PRO A 4 -16.31 12.34 -1.83
N ILE A 5 -15.53 11.32 -1.50
CA ILE A 5 -15.97 9.92 -1.47
C ILE A 5 -16.01 9.49 -0.02
N LYS A 6 -17.20 9.10 0.47
CA LYS A 6 -17.39 8.51 1.79
C LYS A 6 -16.99 7.04 1.73
N ILE A 7 -16.16 6.61 2.68
CA ILE A 7 -15.73 5.22 2.77
C ILE A 7 -16.91 4.40 3.29
N LYS A 8 -17.30 3.36 2.55
CA LYS A 8 -18.35 2.40 2.92
C LYS A 8 -17.79 0.98 2.98
N ASN A 9 -16.85 0.66 2.10
CA ASN A 9 -16.24 -0.65 1.99
C ASN A 9 -14.70 -0.53 1.99
N ALA A 10 -14.05 -1.27 2.88
CA ALA A 10 -12.58 -1.30 3.01
C ALA A 10 -12.04 -2.72 2.85
N LEU A 11 -11.09 -2.90 1.92
CA LEU A 11 -10.32 -4.14 1.77
C LEU A 11 -8.97 -4.00 2.48
N ILE A 12 -8.68 -4.90 3.41
CA ILE A 12 -7.52 -4.81 4.30
C ILE A 12 -6.75 -6.13 4.22
N SER A 13 -5.51 -6.09 3.75
CA SER A 13 -4.62 -7.25 3.69
C SER A 13 -3.21 -6.81 3.99
N VAL A 14 -2.82 -6.89 5.27
CA VAL A 14 -1.51 -6.43 5.73
C VAL A 14 -0.69 -7.51 6.42
N TYR A 15 0.62 -7.47 6.18
CA TYR A 15 1.65 -8.16 6.90
C TYR A 15 1.85 -7.52 8.28
N TYR A 16 2.19 -6.23 8.34
CA TYR A 16 2.39 -5.51 9.60
C TYR A 16 1.07 -4.95 10.15
N LYS A 17 0.79 -5.20 11.43
CA LYS A 17 -0.47 -4.78 12.09
C LYS A 17 -0.26 -3.69 13.13
N ASP A 18 1.00 -3.30 13.36
CA ASP A 18 1.37 -2.23 14.28
C ASP A 18 0.69 -0.92 13.88
N GLY A 19 -0.01 -0.30 14.83
CA GLY A 19 -0.73 0.96 14.62
C GLY A 19 -1.98 0.86 13.75
N LEU A 20 -2.38 -0.32 13.28
CA LEU A 20 -3.57 -0.49 12.43
C LEU A 20 -4.89 -0.34 13.22
N ALA A 21 -4.94 -0.83 14.47
CA ALA A 21 -6.17 -0.93 15.25
C ALA A 21 -6.99 0.38 15.33
N PRO A 22 -6.41 1.57 15.63
CA PRO A 22 -7.19 2.81 15.72
C PRO A 22 -7.95 3.15 14.44
N LEU A 23 -7.33 2.92 13.27
CA LEU A 23 -7.97 3.16 11.99
C LEU A 23 -9.12 2.18 11.74
N ILE A 24 -8.94 0.90 12.07
CA ILE A 24 -9.97 -0.13 11.89
C ILE A 24 -11.18 0.10 12.80
N GLU A 25 -10.93 0.43 14.07
CA GLU A 25 -11.98 0.76 15.03
C GLU A 25 -12.77 2.00 14.59
N TYR A 26 -12.09 3.03 14.09
CA TYR A 26 -12.74 4.22 13.55
C TYR A 26 -13.63 3.88 12.33
N LEU A 27 -13.12 3.09 11.39
CA LEU A 27 -13.88 2.63 10.21
C LEU A 27 -15.14 1.85 10.64
N ALA A 28 -14.99 0.87 11.53
CA ALA A 28 -16.09 0.07 12.02
C ALA A 28 -17.15 0.91 12.77
N LYS A 29 -16.73 1.86 13.60
CA LYS A 29 -17.62 2.80 14.29
C LYS A 29 -18.45 3.65 13.33
N ASN A 30 -17.92 3.95 12.15
CA ASN A 30 -18.62 4.70 11.09
C ASN A 30 -19.42 3.80 10.14
N GLY A 31 -19.58 2.52 10.46
CA GLY A 31 -20.39 1.58 9.68
C GLY A 31 -19.73 1.13 8.37
N VAL A 32 -18.41 1.24 8.26
CA VAL A 32 -17.67 0.73 7.10
C VAL A 32 -17.63 -0.79 7.16
N GLN A 33 -18.00 -1.45 6.06
CA GLN A 33 -17.85 -2.89 5.90
C GLN A 33 -16.39 -3.24 5.63
N LEU A 34 -15.86 -4.15 6.44
CA LEU A 34 -14.47 -4.58 6.36
C LEU A 34 -14.37 -5.92 5.62
N PHE A 35 -13.49 -5.99 4.62
CA PHE A 35 -13.13 -7.19 3.89
C PHE A 35 -11.67 -7.53 4.18
N SER A 36 -11.35 -8.78 4.50
CA SER A 36 -9.98 -9.17 4.82
C SER A 36 -9.69 -10.64 4.51
N THR A 37 -8.44 -11.05 4.70
CA THR A 37 -7.99 -12.43 4.47
C THR A 37 -6.94 -12.84 5.50
N GLY A 38 -6.98 -14.13 5.89
CA GLY A 38 -5.94 -14.78 6.68
C GLY A 38 -5.64 -14.07 8.01
N GLY A 39 -4.37 -13.80 8.27
CA GLY A 39 -3.95 -13.19 9.55
C GLY A 39 -4.48 -11.78 9.81
N THR A 40 -4.87 -11.03 8.78
CA THR A 40 -5.49 -9.71 8.97
C THR A 40 -6.96 -9.84 9.38
N GLU A 41 -7.67 -10.81 8.81
CA GLU A 41 -9.04 -11.13 9.21
C GLU A 41 -9.09 -11.55 10.69
N GLN A 42 -8.19 -12.44 11.10
CA GLN A 42 -8.11 -12.88 12.50
C GLN A 42 -7.84 -11.70 13.44
N PHE A 43 -6.90 -10.82 13.10
CA PHE A 43 -6.61 -9.62 13.87
C PHE A 43 -7.85 -8.74 14.06
N ILE A 44 -8.65 -8.53 13.02
CA ILE A 44 -9.89 -7.73 13.11
C ILE A 44 -10.94 -8.43 13.99
N LYS A 45 -11.05 -9.77 13.90
CA LYS A 45 -11.93 -10.56 14.78
C LYS A 45 -11.51 -10.48 16.24
N ASP A 46 -10.21 -10.46 16.53
CA ASP A 46 -9.68 -10.35 17.90
C ASP A 46 -9.98 -8.97 18.53
N LEU A 47 -10.20 -7.94 17.71
CA LEU A 47 -10.74 -6.64 18.13
C LEU A 47 -12.27 -6.66 18.37
N ASN A 48 -12.93 -7.82 18.23
CA ASN A 48 -14.38 -8.01 18.29
C ASN A 48 -15.16 -7.19 17.25
N LEU A 49 -14.56 -6.98 16.07
CA LEU A 49 -15.18 -6.24 14.97
C LEU A 49 -15.69 -7.19 13.87
N PRO A 50 -16.81 -6.86 13.21
CA PRO A 50 -17.30 -7.64 12.08
C PRO A 50 -16.36 -7.48 10.88
N VAL A 51 -16.05 -8.61 10.22
CA VAL A 51 -15.23 -8.65 9.01
C VAL A 51 -15.72 -9.77 8.11
N THR A 52 -15.80 -9.50 6.81
CA THR A 52 -16.12 -10.48 5.77
C THR A 52 -14.84 -11.03 5.19
N ALA A 53 -14.72 -12.36 5.07
CA ALA A 53 -13.58 -12.98 4.42
C ALA A 53 -13.63 -12.71 2.89
N VAL A 54 -12.48 -12.47 2.27
CA VAL A 54 -12.39 -12.31 0.80
C VAL A 54 -12.80 -13.62 0.09
N GLU A 55 -12.55 -14.75 0.72
CA GLU A 55 -12.96 -16.08 0.29
C GLU A 55 -14.50 -16.16 0.17
N ASP A 56 -15.24 -15.59 1.12
CA ASP A 56 -16.72 -15.53 1.08
C ASP A 56 -17.21 -14.62 -0.05
N LEU A 57 -16.51 -13.50 -0.30
CA LEU A 57 -16.83 -12.59 -1.39
C LEU A 57 -16.63 -13.25 -2.76
N THR A 58 -15.53 -13.96 -2.92
CA THR A 58 -15.13 -14.55 -4.21
C THR A 58 -15.80 -15.89 -4.48
N GLY A 59 -16.20 -16.62 -3.44
CA GLY A 59 -16.68 -17.99 -3.52
C GLY A 59 -15.57 -19.01 -3.80
N TYR A 60 -14.29 -18.59 -3.75
CA TYR A 60 -13.13 -19.44 -3.98
C TYR A 60 -12.31 -19.59 -2.70
N PRO A 61 -11.94 -20.83 -2.32
CA PRO A 61 -11.05 -21.03 -1.18
C PRO A 61 -9.63 -20.56 -1.50
N SER A 62 -8.84 -20.30 -0.45
CA SER A 62 -7.41 -20.06 -0.59
C SER A 62 -6.70 -21.32 -1.11
N ILE A 63 -6.18 -21.26 -2.34
CA ILE A 63 -5.46 -22.36 -3.02
C ILE A 63 -3.99 -21.99 -3.28
N LEU A 64 -3.18 -22.99 -3.64
CA LEU A 64 -1.75 -22.82 -4.00
C LEU A 64 -0.94 -22.09 -2.91
N GLY A 65 -1.15 -22.47 -1.64
CA GLY A 65 -0.46 -21.84 -0.51
C GLY A 65 -0.83 -20.37 -0.29
N GLY A 66 -1.96 -19.90 -0.82
CA GLY A 66 -2.42 -18.51 -0.69
C GLY A 66 -1.90 -17.56 -1.77
N ARG A 67 -1.17 -18.06 -2.78
CA ARG A 67 -0.60 -17.26 -3.88
C ARG A 67 -1.65 -16.51 -4.72
N VAL A 68 -2.88 -16.99 -4.77
CA VAL A 68 -3.96 -16.45 -5.64
C VAL A 68 -5.20 -15.99 -4.87
N LYS A 69 -5.07 -15.71 -3.57
CA LYS A 69 -6.21 -15.39 -2.68
C LYS A 69 -7.06 -14.18 -3.10
N THR A 70 -6.44 -13.13 -3.65
CA THR A 70 -7.11 -11.86 -3.98
C THR A 70 -7.22 -11.61 -5.48
N LEU A 71 -6.62 -12.46 -6.33
CA LEU A 71 -6.57 -12.33 -7.79
C LEU A 71 -7.89 -12.75 -8.45
N HIS A 72 -8.97 -12.04 -8.11
CA HIS A 72 -10.33 -12.38 -8.52
C HIS A 72 -11.10 -11.17 -9.08
N PRO A 73 -11.93 -11.34 -10.14
CA PRO A 73 -12.71 -10.25 -10.73
C PRO A 73 -13.65 -9.54 -9.74
N LYS A 74 -14.22 -10.23 -8.75
CA LYS A 74 -15.03 -9.55 -7.70
C LYS A 74 -14.23 -8.58 -6.85
N VAL A 75 -12.95 -8.87 -6.59
CA VAL A 75 -12.06 -7.96 -5.83
C VAL A 75 -11.63 -6.80 -6.72
N PHE A 76 -11.07 -7.12 -7.90
CA PHE A 76 -10.53 -6.11 -8.80
C PHE A 76 -11.62 -5.26 -9.47
N GLY A 77 -12.80 -5.82 -9.76
CA GLY A 77 -13.97 -5.07 -10.24
C GLY A 77 -14.47 -4.08 -9.20
N GLY A 78 -14.50 -4.48 -7.93
CA GLY A 78 -14.83 -3.58 -6.82
C GLY A 78 -13.88 -2.39 -6.70
N ILE A 79 -12.60 -2.59 -7.04
CA ILE A 79 -11.56 -1.55 -6.99
C ILE A 79 -11.51 -0.71 -8.28
N LEU A 80 -11.63 -1.32 -9.46
CA LEU A 80 -11.29 -0.70 -10.76
C LEU A 80 -12.47 -0.15 -11.55
N ASN A 81 -13.71 -0.41 -11.13
CA ASN A 81 -14.87 0.15 -11.79
C ASN A 81 -14.82 1.68 -11.78
N ARG A 82 -15.24 2.28 -12.89
CA ARG A 82 -15.40 3.73 -13.02
C ARG A 82 -16.82 4.06 -12.63
N ARG A 83 -17.00 4.56 -11.41
CA ARG A 83 -18.34 4.78 -10.82
C ARG A 83 -19.19 5.79 -11.58
N SER A 84 -18.57 6.63 -12.40
CA SER A 84 -19.25 7.59 -13.27
C SER A 84 -19.75 7.00 -14.60
N LEU A 85 -19.29 5.81 -14.99
CA LEU A 85 -19.67 5.14 -16.23
C LEU A 85 -20.86 4.21 -16.00
N VAL A 86 -21.89 4.33 -16.83
CA VAL A 86 -23.15 3.59 -16.67
C VAL A 86 -22.93 2.09 -16.88
N GLU A 87 -22.13 1.73 -17.88
CA GLU A 87 -21.81 0.36 -18.26
C GLU A 87 -21.10 -0.39 -17.10
N ASP A 88 -20.13 0.24 -16.45
CA ASP A 88 -19.43 -0.36 -15.29
C ASP A 88 -20.41 -0.56 -14.10
N ARG A 89 -21.37 0.35 -13.89
CA ARG A 89 -22.39 0.24 -12.83
C ARG A 89 -23.37 -0.90 -13.09
N GLU A 90 -23.79 -1.09 -14.34
CA GLU A 90 -24.66 -2.19 -14.73
C GLU A 90 -23.97 -3.54 -14.51
N GLN A 91 -22.71 -3.67 -14.92
CA GLN A 91 -21.92 -4.88 -14.70
C GLN A 91 -21.71 -5.18 -13.21
N ILE A 92 -21.40 -4.16 -12.40
CA ILE A 92 -21.24 -4.36 -10.97
C ILE A 92 -22.52 -4.88 -10.32
N ALA A 93 -23.68 -4.37 -10.74
CA ALA A 93 -24.97 -4.84 -10.24
C ALA A 93 -25.28 -6.27 -10.71
N GLU A 94 -25.04 -6.58 -12.00
CA GLU A 94 -25.27 -7.90 -12.58
C GLU A 94 -24.44 -9.00 -11.91
N TYR A 95 -23.17 -8.72 -11.62
CA TYR A 95 -22.24 -9.68 -11.04
C TYR A 95 -22.11 -9.59 -9.51
N GLU A 96 -22.97 -8.80 -8.86
CA GLU A 96 -23.03 -8.60 -7.41
C GLU A 96 -21.65 -8.23 -6.81
N ILE A 97 -20.96 -7.29 -7.45
CA ILE A 97 -19.62 -6.87 -7.08
C ILE A 97 -19.71 -5.68 -6.11
N PRO A 98 -19.24 -5.77 -4.86
CA PRO A 98 -19.21 -4.61 -3.98
C PRO A 98 -18.15 -3.61 -4.45
N GLU A 99 -18.52 -2.33 -4.53
CA GLU A 99 -17.54 -1.25 -4.71
C GLU A 99 -16.59 -1.23 -3.50
N ILE A 100 -15.29 -1.00 -3.73
CA ILE A 100 -14.29 -0.82 -2.66
C ILE A 100 -13.84 0.64 -2.67
N ASP A 101 -13.93 1.32 -1.53
CA ASP A 101 -13.55 2.73 -1.38
C ASP A 101 -12.14 2.90 -0.80
N LEU A 102 -11.71 1.94 0.02
CA LEU A 102 -10.42 1.96 0.71
C LEU A 102 -9.72 0.62 0.56
N VAL A 103 -8.45 0.65 0.17
CA VAL A 103 -7.57 -0.52 0.11
C VAL A 103 -6.38 -0.27 1.02
N ILE A 104 -6.21 -1.08 2.06
CA ILE A 104 -5.05 -1.05 2.96
C ILE A 104 -4.25 -2.32 2.74
N VAL A 105 -3.07 -2.19 2.15
CA VAL A 105 -2.20 -3.31 1.80
C VAL A 105 -0.76 -2.89 1.99
N ASP A 106 0.02 -3.64 2.74
CA ASP A 106 1.47 -3.56 2.69
C ASP A 106 2.03 -4.84 2.03
N LEU A 107 3.28 -4.76 1.59
CA LEU A 107 3.95 -5.86 0.92
C LEU A 107 4.74 -6.67 1.94
N TYR A 108 4.99 -7.94 1.62
CA TYR A 108 5.94 -8.74 2.38
C TYR A 108 7.32 -8.05 2.39
N PRO A 109 8.05 -8.06 3.53
CA PRO A 109 9.35 -7.41 3.63
C PRO A 109 10.43 -8.20 2.85
N PHE A 110 10.46 -8.03 1.53
CA PHE A 110 11.38 -8.70 0.62
C PHE A 110 12.84 -8.36 0.96
N GLU A 111 13.15 -7.08 1.12
CA GLU A 111 14.51 -6.62 1.45
C GLU A 111 15.00 -7.15 2.81
N GLU A 112 14.12 -7.23 3.82
CA GLU A 112 14.49 -7.83 5.11
C GLU A 112 14.78 -9.34 4.96
N THR A 113 14.02 -10.04 4.12
CA THR A 113 14.22 -11.47 3.86
C THR A 113 15.57 -11.72 3.19
N VAL A 114 15.94 -10.90 2.21
CA VAL A 114 17.24 -10.95 1.55
C VAL A 114 18.37 -10.63 2.54
N ALA A 115 18.21 -9.58 3.35
CA ALA A 115 19.21 -9.17 4.34
C ALA A 115 19.48 -10.25 5.40
N ASN A 116 18.48 -11.06 5.74
CA ASN A 116 18.61 -12.17 6.68
C ASN A 116 19.27 -13.43 6.08
N GLY A 117 19.69 -13.40 4.82
CA GLY A 117 20.41 -14.50 4.17
C GLY A 117 19.56 -15.74 3.91
N GLY A 118 18.25 -15.55 3.67
CA GLY A 118 17.35 -16.64 3.29
C GLY A 118 17.82 -17.36 2.02
N ALA A 119 17.48 -18.65 1.89
CA ALA A 119 17.76 -19.38 0.67
C ALA A 119 16.99 -18.76 -0.51
N GLU A 120 17.48 -18.90 -1.73
CA GLU A 120 16.83 -18.31 -2.92
C GLU A 120 15.36 -18.72 -3.04
N ALA A 121 15.04 -19.99 -2.76
CA ALA A 121 13.67 -20.48 -2.78
C ALA A 121 12.77 -19.72 -1.78
N ASP A 122 13.28 -19.38 -0.60
CA ASP A 122 12.54 -18.61 0.40
C ASP A 122 12.33 -17.17 -0.07
N VAL A 123 13.36 -16.54 -0.64
CA VAL A 123 13.27 -15.18 -1.19
C VAL A 123 12.24 -15.12 -2.32
N VAL A 124 12.25 -16.11 -3.23
CA VAL A 124 11.29 -16.20 -4.33
C VAL A 124 9.86 -16.40 -3.83
N GLU A 125 9.65 -17.19 -2.77
CA GLU A 125 8.31 -17.36 -2.17
C GLU A 125 7.78 -16.07 -1.55
N LYS A 126 8.66 -15.15 -1.14
CA LYS A 126 8.27 -13.84 -0.59
C LYS A 126 7.91 -12.78 -1.62
N ILE A 127 8.04 -13.08 -2.91
CA ILE A 127 7.61 -12.17 -3.97
C ILE A 127 6.07 -12.13 -4.02
N ASP A 128 5.49 -11.09 -3.42
CA ASP A 128 4.04 -10.87 -3.40
C ASP A 128 3.50 -10.44 -4.77
N ILE A 129 2.56 -11.24 -5.30
CA ILE A 129 1.81 -10.95 -6.54
C ILE A 129 0.46 -10.30 -6.26
N GLY A 130 -0.21 -10.72 -5.18
CA GLY A 130 -1.54 -10.25 -4.83
C GLY A 130 -1.51 -8.82 -4.30
N GLY A 131 -0.63 -8.56 -3.32
CA GLY A 131 -0.47 -7.26 -2.68
C GLY A 131 -0.08 -6.17 -3.68
N ILE A 132 0.92 -6.42 -4.53
CA ILE A 132 1.37 -5.46 -5.55
C ILE A 132 0.26 -5.15 -6.56
N SER A 133 -0.54 -6.15 -6.92
CA SER A 133 -1.67 -5.98 -7.84
C SER A 133 -2.78 -5.12 -7.23
N LEU A 134 -3.12 -5.34 -5.95
CA LEU A 134 -4.10 -4.53 -5.21
C LEU A 134 -3.65 -3.07 -5.07
N ILE A 135 -2.40 -2.84 -4.68
CA ILE A 135 -1.80 -1.51 -4.56
C ILE A 135 -1.92 -0.75 -5.88
N ARG A 136 -1.50 -1.37 -7.00
CA ARG A 136 -1.53 -0.73 -8.32
C ARG A 136 -2.95 -0.50 -8.82
N ALA A 137 -3.87 -1.42 -8.59
CA ALA A 137 -5.26 -1.28 -8.99
C ALA A 137 -5.95 -0.11 -8.26
N ALA A 138 -5.79 -0.04 -6.94
CA ALA A 138 -6.37 1.03 -6.13
C ALA A 138 -5.73 2.39 -6.45
N ALA A 139 -4.40 2.44 -6.58
CA ALA A 139 -3.69 3.66 -6.97
C ALA A 139 -4.09 4.16 -8.36
N LYS A 140 -4.30 3.25 -9.33
CA LYS A 140 -4.82 3.59 -10.67
C LYS A 140 -6.19 4.25 -10.58
N ASN A 141 -7.08 3.73 -9.73
CA ASN A 141 -8.45 4.22 -9.59
C ASN A 141 -8.62 5.27 -8.47
N PHE A 142 -7.61 6.12 -8.25
CA PHE A 142 -7.62 7.17 -7.21
C PHE A 142 -8.79 8.16 -7.33
N ASN A 143 -9.48 8.19 -8.47
CA ASN A 143 -10.70 8.99 -8.62
C ASN A 143 -11.77 8.58 -7.61
N ASP A 144 -11.86 7.29 -7.30
CA ASP A 144 -12.91 6.71 -6.46
C ASP A 144 -12.36 5.93 -5.25
N VAL A 145 -11.09 5.52 -5.28
CA VAL A 145 -10.48 4.64 -4.26
C VAL A 145 -9.31 5.32 -3.56
N VAL A 146 -9.24 5.23 -2.24
CA VAL A 146 -8.04 5.58 -1.45
C VAL A 146 -7.22 4.32 -1.18
N VAL A 147 -5.89 4.42 -1.27
CA VAL A 147 -4.97 3.30 -1.06
C VAL A 147 -3.93 3.63 0.00
N LEU A 148 -3.75 2.78 0.99
CA LEU A 148 -2.60 2.84 1.91
C LEU A 148 -1.66 1.70 1.60
N ALA A 149 -0.42 2.04 1.24
CA ALA A 149 0.65 1.10 0.89
C ALA A 149 1.72 0.93 1.98
N SER A 150 1.61 1.70 3.07
CA SER A 150 2.54 1.69 4.20
C SER A 150 1.79 1.95 5.51
N LYS A 151 2.28 1.36 6.60
CA LYS A 151 1.81 1.62 7.97
C LYS A 151 2.03 3.06 8.42
N ASP A 152 3.01 3.75 7.85
CA ASP A 152 3.34 5.14 8.20
C ASP A 152 2.22 6.12 7.82
N ASP A 153 1.28 5.68 6.98
CA ASP A 153 0.17 6.48 6.49
C ASP A 153 -1.15 6.27 7.28
N TYR A 154 -1.18 5.34 8.25
CA TYR A 154 -2.40 5.02 9.00
C TYR A 154 -2.93 6.23 9.77
N GLU A 155 -2.07 6.90 10.54
CA GLU A 155 -2.44 8.08 11.33
C GLU A 155 -2.86 9.26 10.45
N VAL A 156 -2.20 9.43 9.30
CA VAL A 156 -2.53 10.49 8.33
C VAL A 156 -3.94 10.27 7.76
N LEU A 157 -4.27 9.04 7.35
CA LEU A 157 -5.61 8.76 6.85
C LEU A 157 -6.66 8.91 7.96
N LEU A 158 -6.39 8.37 9.17
CA LEU A 158 -7.29 8.50 10.31
C LEU A 158 -7.66 9.97 10.57
N SER A 159 -6.66 10.83 10.63
CA SER A 159 -6.83 12.27 10.83
C SER A 159 -7.71 12.91 9.73
N HIS A 160 -7.53 12.51 8.47
CA HIS A 160 -8.38 12.98 7.37
C HIS A 160 -9.82 12.49 7.50
N LEU A 161 -10.03 11.23 7.86
CA LEU A 161 -11.37 10.65 8.00
C LEU A 161 -12.13 11.29 9.18
N GLU A 162 -11.47 11.50 10.31
CA GLU A 162 -12.03 12.18 11.49
C GLU A 162 -12.50 13.60 11.18
N ALA A 163 -11.70 14.35 10.40
CA ALA A 163 -12.04 15.72 10.04
C ALA A 163 -13.13 15.85 8.95
N GLN A 164 -13.47 14.76 8.26
CA GLN A 164 -14.24 14.81 7.01
C GLN A 164 -15.40 13.81 6.97
N ASP A 165 -15.99 13.43 8.12
CA ASP A 165 -17.13 12.50 8.21
C ASP A 165 -16.88 11.18 7.44
N CYS A 166 -15.71 10.59 7.68
CA CYS A 166 -15.27 9.35 7.03
C CYS A 166 -15.21 9.46 5.48
N ALA A 167 -14.91 10.66 4.95
CA ALA A 167 -14.75 10.88 3.52
C ALA A 167 -13.35 11.36 3.15
N THR A 168 -12.97 11.17 1.88
CA THR A 168 -11.72 11.64 1.29
C THR A 168 -11.96 12.59 0.13
N THR A 169 -11.05 13.54 -0.06
CA THR A 169 -11.00 14.41 -1.23
C THR A 169 -10.14 13.77 -2.33
N ILE A 170 -10.35 14.22 -3.57
CA ILE A 170 -9.55 13.75 -4.71
C ILE A 170 -8.05 14.04 -4.56
N THR A 171 -7.69 15.17 -3.93
CA THR A 171 -6.30 15.54 -3.70
C THR A 171 -5.63 14.55 -2.75
N GLN A 172 -6.29 14.22 -1.63
CA GLN A 172 -5.81 13.19 -0.69
C GLN A 172 -5.64 11.84 -1.37
N ARG A 173 -6.65 11.37 -2.12
CA ARG A 173 -6.56 10.09 -2.85
C ARG A 173 -5.40 10.06 -3.84
N LYS A 174 -5.19 11.15 -4.57
CA LYS A 174 -4.06 11.27 -5.51
C LYS A 174 -2.71 11.27 -4.80
N ASP A 175 -2.60 11.89 -3.63
CA ASP A 175 -1.37 11.88 -2.83
C ASP A 175 -1.07 10.48 -2.29
N PHE A 176 -2.07 9.75 -1.82
CA PHE A 176 -1.94 8.36 -1.43
C PHE A 176 -1.58 7.44 -2.61
N ALA A 177 -2.17 7.65 -3.79
CA ALA A 177 -1.81 6.91 -5.00
C ALA A 177 -0.35 7.15 -5.44
N LYS A 178 0.15 8.39 -5.29
CA LYS A 178 1.57 8.72 -5.52
C LYS A 178 2.47 7.93 -4.57
N LYS A 179 2.15 7.87 -3.28
CA LYS A 179 2.89 7.05 -2.29
C LYS A 179 2.83 5.56 -2.62
N ALA A 180 1.66 5.05 -3.01
CA ALA A 180 1.48 3.66 -3.42
C ALA A 180 2.35 3.27 -4.63
N PHE A 181 2.41 4.11 -5.67
CA PHE A 181 3.29 3.85 -6.81
C PHE A 181 4.78 3.94 -6.45
N HIS A 182 5.15 4.83 -5.52
CA HIS A 182 6.51 4.86 -4.96
C HIS A 182 6.86 3.51 -4.31
N ILE A 183 6.04 3.01 -3.39
CA ILE A 183 6.21 1.69 -2.75
C ILE A 183 6.32 0.57 -3.79
N SER A 184 5.40 0.51 -4.77
CA SER A 184 5.46 -0.55 -5.79
C SER A 184 6.73 -0.49 -6.64
N SER A 185 7.17 0.71 -7.00
CA SER A 185 8.37 0.89 -7.82
C SER A 185 9.66 0.56 -7.06
N HIS A 186 9.68 0.86 -5.76
CA HIS A 186 10.78 0.51 -4.86
C HIS A 186 10.89 -1.01 -4.71
N TYR A 187 9.75 -1.67 -4.48
CA TYR A 187 9.66 -3.12 -4.37
C TYR A 187 10.15 -3.85 -5.62
N ASP A 188 9.69 -3.45 -6.81
CA ASP A 188 10.15 -4.04 -8.08
C ASP A 188 11.64 -3.77 -8.33
N THR A 189 12.16 -2.62 -7.88
CA THR A 189 13.60 -2.30 -7.96
C THR A 189 14.42 -3.24 -7.09
N ALA A 190 13.96 -3.55 -5.87
CA ALA A 190 14.63 -4.49 -4.98
C ALA A 190 14.65 -5.91 -5.57
N ILE A 191 13.52 -6.39 -6.10
CA ILE A 191 13.44 -7.69 -6.77
C ILE A 191 14.37 -7.75 -7.98
N PHE A 192 14.35 -6.71 -8.83
CA PHE A 192 15.23 -6.65 -9.99
C PHE A 192 16.70 -6.74 -9.59
N ASN A 193 17.12 -5.95 -8.59
CA ASN A 193 18.52 -5.93 -8.13
C ASN A 193 18.93 -7.27 -7.51
N TYR A 194 18.03 -7.99 -6.86
CA TYR A 194 18.29 -9.34 -6.36
C TYR A 194 18.61 -10.33 -7.48
N PHE A 195 17.83 -10.34 -8.57
CA PHE A 195 18.06 -11.23 -9.71
C PHE A 195 19.21 -10.78 -10.63
N ASN A 196 19.52 -9.48 -10.68
CA ASN A 196 20.54 -8.92 -11.57
C ASN A 196 21.97 -9.05 -11.00
N THR A 197 22.33 -10.24 -10.51
CA THR A 197 23.63 -10.56 -9.90
C THR A 197 24.51 -11.43 -10.80
N GLU A 198 23.97 -12.52 -11.34
CA GLU A 198 24.66 -13.38 -12.31
C GLU A 198 24.42 -12.91 -13.74
N ALA A 199 25.51 -12.79 -14.54
CA ALA A 199 25.46 -12.26 -15.91
C ALA A 199 24.59 -10.98 -16.04
N PRO A 200 24.90 -9.93 -15.27
CA PRO A 200 23.96 -8.83 -15.05
C PRO A 200 23.67 -8.07 -16.35
N LEU A 201 22.40 -7.71 -16.50
CA LEU A 201 21.98 -6.68 -17.45
C LEU A 201 22.70 -5.37 -17.11
N GLN A 202 23.21 -4.71 -18.15
CA GLN A 202 23.93 -3.43 -18.03
C GLN A 202 22.95 -2.27 -17.85
N VAL A 203 22.20 -2.27 -16.75
CA VAL A 203 21.20 -1.26 -16.40
C VAL A 203 21.36 -0.84 -14.94
N PHE A 204 21.17 0.46 -14.67
CA PHE A 204 21.23 0.99 -13.32
C PHE A 204 19.81 1.21 -12.78
N LYS A 205 19.51 0.59 -11.62
CA LYS A 205 18.23 0.68 -10.94
C LYS A 205 18.45 0.96 -9.45
N GLN A 206 17.97 2.11 -8.99
CA GLN A 206 18.04 2.50 -7.60
C GLN A 206 16.76 3.24 -7.19
N SER A 207 16.26 2.93 -6.01
CA SER A 207 15.12 3.61 -5.40
C SER A 207 15.47 3.86 -3.93
N LEU A 208 15.56 5.12 -3.52
CA LEU A 208 15.96 5.50 -2.17
C LEU A 208 14.87 6.36 -1.55
N SER A 209 14.27 5.87 -0.47
CA SER A 209 13.21 6.58 0.27
C SER A 209 13.77 7.48 1.36
N ARG A 210 14.95 7.15 1.92
CA ARG A 210 15.60 7.97 2.94
C ARG A 210 16.27 9.16 2.28
N VAL A 211 15.85 10.35 2.67
CA VAL A 211 16.42 11.62 2.21
C VAL A 211 16.75 12.49 3.40
N LYS A 212 17.90 13.16 3.35
CA LYS A 212 18.31 14.16 4.32
C LYS A 212 18.51 15.48 3.57
N THR A 213 17.74 16.49 3.96
CA THR A 213 17.90 17.85 3.43
C THR A 213 19.22 18.42 3.93
N LEU A 214 20.08 18.85 3.00
CA LEU A 214 21.32 19.53 3.31
C LEU A 214 21.05 21.03 3.46
N ARG A 215 21.96 21.73 4.14
CA ARG A 215 21.79 23.17 4.41
C ARG A 215 21.72 24.02 3.14
N TYR A 216 22.45 23.63 2.10
CA TYR A 216 22.44 24.18 0.74
C TYR A 216 23.14 23.16 -0.19
N GLY A 217 22.99 23.36 -1.51
CA GLY A 217 23.72 22.62 -2.55
C GLY A 217 25.19 23.08 -2.64
N GLU A 218 25.82 23.05 -3.82
CA GLU A 218 27.20 23.55 -3.97
C GLU A 218 27.32 25.04 -3.64
N ASN A 219 26.26 25.82 -3.88
CA ASN A 219 26.17 27.25 -3.57
C ASN A 219 24.96 27.55 -2.66
N PRO A 220 25.00 28.61 -1.83
CA PRO A 220 23.94 28.92 -0.85
C PRO A 220 22.53 29.11 -1.41
N HIS A 221 22.38 29.45 -2.69
CA HIS A 221 21.08 29.63 -3.35
C HIS A 221 20.50 28.32 -3.91
N GLN A 222 21.28 27.24 -3.93
CA GLN A 222 20.88 25.93 -4.43
C GLN A 222 20.36 25.06 -3.27
N GLN A 223 19.34 24.26 -3.54
CA GLN A 223 18.87 23.25 -2.59
C GLN A 223 19.74 21.99 -2.70
N GLY A 224 20.05 21.36 -1.57
CA GLY A 224 20.86 20.13 -1.50
C GLY A 224 20.10 19.01 -0.79
N TYR A 225 20.20 17.80 -1.33
CA TYR A 225 19.58 16.61 -0.76
C TYR A 225 20.57 15.45 -0.81
N PHE A 226 20.67 14.70 0.27
CA PHE A 226 21.39 13.42 0.31
C PHE A 226 20.38 12.28 0.33
N TYR A 227 20.49 11.35 -0.61
CA TYR A 227 19.65 10.16 -0.69
C TYR A 227 20.43 8.94 -0.17
N GLY A 228 19.82 8.19 0.77
CA GLY A 228 20.44 7.03 1.42
C GLY A 228 20.65 7.24 2.93
N ASP A 229 21.44 6.36 3.54
CA ASP A 229 21.79 6.45 4.95
C ASP A 229 23.07 7.27 5.15
N LEU A 230 22.91 8.57 5.40
CA LEU A 230 24.04 9.46 5.67
C LEU A 230 24.75 9.10 6.98
N ASP A 231 24.01 8.62 7.96
CA ASP A 231 24.53 8.36 9.31
C ASP A 231 25.37 7.06 9.34
N ALA A 232 25.16 6.16 8.37
CA ALA A 232 26.03 5.00 8.12
C ALA A 232 27.41 5.39 7.54
N MET A 233 27.55 6.57 6.92
CA MET A 233 28.83 7.01 6.37
C MET A 233 29.76 7.60 7.44
N PHE A 234 29.20 8.34 8.40
CA PHE A 234 29.95 8.95 9.50
C PHE A 234 29.02 9.43 10.62
N SER A 235 29.53 9.44 11.86
CA SER A 235 28.80 9.95 13.03
C SER A 235 29.09 11.43 13.27
N LYS A 236 28.07 12.28 13.21
CA LYS A 236 28.18 13.70 13.56
C LYS A 236 28.16 13.88 15.09
N LEU A 237 29.32 14.13 15.68
CA LEU A 237 29.44 14.28 17.15
C LEU A 237 29.05 15.68 17.67
N ASN A 238 29.18 16.72 16.85
CA ASN A 238 28.82 18.11 17.18
C ASN A 238 28.71 18.95 15.89
N GLY A 239 28.30 20.22 15.99
CA GLY A 239 28.34 21.21 14.92
C GLY A 239 27.01 21.43 14.19
N LYS A 240 27.02 22.36 13.23
CA LYS A 240 25.86 22.72 12.41
C LYS A 240 25.48 21.59 11.45
N GLU A 241 24.27 21.64 10.89
CA GLU A 241 23.84 20.73 9.82
C GLU A 241 24.79 20.76 8.61
N LEU A 242 24.90 19.61 7.95
CA LEU A 242 25.82 19.40 6.83
C LEU A 242 25.35 20.16 5.59
N SER A 243 26.29 20.71 4.83
CA SER A 243 26.07 21.17 3.45
C SER A 243 26.48 20.09 2.45
N TYR A 244 26.21 20.31 1.16
CA TYR A 244 26.90 19.62 0.07
C TYR A 244 28.41 19.83 0.17
#